data_AF-A0A950VLT4-F1
#
_entry.id   AF-A0A950VLT4-F1
#
_cell.length_a   1.000
_cell.length_b   1.000
_cell.length_c   1.000
_cell.angle_alpha   90.00
_cell.angle_beta   90.00
_cell.angle_gamma   90.00
#
_symmetry.space_group_name_H-M   'P 1'
#
loop_
_entity.id
_entity.type
_entity.pdbx_description
1 polymer ?
#
loop_
_entity_poly.entity_id
_entity_poly.type
_entity_poly.pdbx_seq_one_letter_code
_entity_poly.pdbx_strand_id
1 'polypeptide(L)'
;MSAGWSCDEDLVRRLPLPLAQLYRRAHNAKNALERHLTAFYLWEASLKLLASGAVAAYAERGEPDARLAERLENLARPALGHWWEFVRLLVPVLAERNDPGFQTIRELVLGRTRDDLPRAAGLEALLRDRLEGKGGARTTVRLSELFDQLVRYRNQELGHGAAGRRSGDYYERMGRALLGGTADLLYRLDVLAGRQLIYLGEVRRQTSGAWLVDRFDLTGETARRLESLEFPETAADQLPHPDRIYLWPLSSEGEQAGPSDRISLHPLVIYDPDTIEVLFLNSRRGRQRTEYLSYTTGRVVDRPDAGGEKRALLARVLGMSVQEGQVAQWAARSQVEEQAAGPADAEDQDQTPRRLGEFELLSTLGQGGMGVVYRAWQPSLGRQVALKCLLRSGDPRAEARFAREIRALGRVEQPHLVKIFTSGSEGDQWFYAMELVEGAPLSAVCEKLQSQSPSVTAVDLKTWQEALSTVCEEARQAEKPLSDVPAPPPPRGKEPAGEATRLPA
;
A
#
# COMPACT_ATOMS: atom_id res chain seq x y z
N MET A 1 -22.28 -20.23 16.53
CA MET A 1 -21.56 -20.84 15.39
C MET A 1 -20.79 -19.72 14.68
N SER A 2 -19.51 -19.54 15.01
CA SER A 2 -18.64 -18.54 14.37
C SER A 2 -18.27 -19.03 12.97
N ALA A 3 -19.03 -18.63 11.97
CA ALA A 3 -18.61 -18.78 10.57
C ALA A 3 -17.26 -18.04 10.41
N GLY A 4 -16.23 -18.82 10.10
CA GLY A 4 -14.83 -18.45 10.28
C GLY A 4 -14.41 -17.24 9.47
N TRP A 5 -13.66 -16.36 10.13
CA TRP A 5 -12.87 -15.28 9.54
C TRP A 5 -11.61 -15.82 8.85
N SER A 6 -11.75 -16.85 8.02
CA SER A 6 -10.61 -17.42 7.30
C SER A 6 -10.32 -16.63 6.05
N CYS A 7 -9.05 -16.35 5.81
CA CYS A 7 -8.56 -15.83 4.53
C CYS A 7 -8.96 -16.81 3.42
N ASP A 8 -9.60 -16.32 2.36
CA ASP A 8 -9.95 -17.15 1.20
C ASP A 8 -8.72 -17.35 0.31
N GLU A 9 -8.18 -18.57 0.32
CA GLU A 9 -7.01 -18.97 -0.45
C GLU A 9 -7.24 -18.95 -1.97
N ASP A 10 -8.47 -19.20 -2.44
CA ASP A 10 -8.82 -19.16 -3.86
C ASP A 10 -8.89 -17.72 -4.37
N LEU A 11 -9.29 -16.77 -3.52
CA LEU A 11 -9.16 -15.36 -3.87
C LEU A 11 -7.69 -14.94 -3.92
N VAL A 12 -6.89 -15.29 -2.90
CA VAL A 12 -5.45 -14.97 -2.86
C VAL A 12 -4.73 -15.47 -4.11
N ARG A 13 -4.98 -16.71 -4.55
CA ARG A 13 -4.35 -17.31 -5.73
C ARG A 13 -4.67 -16.61 -7.07
N ARG A 14 -5.76 -15.84 -7.13
CA ARG A 14 -6.21 -15.16 -8.36
C ARG A 14 -5.88 -13.67 -8.40
N LEU A 15 -5.65 -13.07 -7.23
CA LEU A 15 -5.36 -11.65 -7.14
C LEU A 15 -3.95 -11.34 -7.68
N PRO A 16 -3.77 -10.16 -8.31
CA PRO A 16 -2.43 -9.68 -8.62
C PRO A 16 -1.63 -9.42 -7.35
N LEU A 17 -0.31 -9.54 -7.45
CA LEU A 17 0.67 -9.54 -6.37
C LEU A 17 0.39 -8.55 -5.23
N PRO A 18 0.26 -7.22 -5.49
CA PRO A 18 0.02 -6.27 -4.41
C PRO A 18 -1.31 -6.51 -3.70
N LEU A 19 -2.34 -6.96 -4.40
CA LEU A 19 -3.67 -7.18 -3.83
C LEU A 19 -3.73 -8.49 -3.04
N ALA A 20 -3.07 -9.55 -3.52
CA ALA A 20 -2.92 -10.80 -2.79
C ALA A 20 -2.20 -10.57 -1.44
N GLN A 21 -1.08 -9.86 -1.48
CA GLN A 21 -0.30 -9.52 -0.28
C GLN A 21 -1.10 -8.64 0.71
N LEU A 22 -1.80 -7.61 0.22
CA LEU A 22 -2.64 -6.73 1.05
C LEU A 22 -3.84 -7.48 1.65
N TYR A 23 -4.49 -8.36 0.88
CA TYR A 23 -5.61 -9.14 1.36
C TYR A 23 -5.20 -10.10 2.48
N ARG A 24 -4.10 -10.84 2.28
CA ARG A 24 -3.49 -11.67 3.32
C ARG A 24 -3.15 -10.85 4.55
N ARG A 25 -2.48 -9.71 4.36
CA ARG A 25 -2.06 -8.84 5.46
C ARG A 25 -3.26 -8.30 6.25
N ALA A 26 -4.36 -7.95 5.60
CA ALA A 26 -5.56 -7.47 6.28
C ALA A 26 -6.21 -8.55 7.16
N HIS A 27 -6.19 -9.81 6.72
CA HIS A 27 -6.64 -10.95 7.52
C HIS A 27 -5.69 -11.26 8.68
N ASN A 28 -4.37 -11.14 8.45
CA ASN A 28 -3.33 -11.38 9.45
C ASN A 28 -3.03 -10.16 10.35
N ALA A 29 -3.82 -9.09 10.25
CA ALA A 29 -3.60 -7.86 10.99
C ALA A 29 -3.70 -8.08 12.50
N LYS A 30 -2.71 -7.58 13.24
CA LYS A 30 -2.54 -7.82 14.69
C LYS A 30 -3.52 -7.02 15.54
N ASN A 31 -4.03 -5.90 15.00
CA ASN A 31 -5.00 -5.07 15.68
C ASN A 31 -6.04 -4.48 14.70
N ALA A 32 -7.10 -3.89 15.27
CA ALA A 32 -8.22 -3.35 14.51
C ALA A 32 -7.82 -2.21 13.57
N LEU A 33 -6.90 -1.33 14.01
CA LEU A 33 -6.40 -0.21 13.20
C LEU A 33 -5.58 -0.72 12.01
N GLU A 34 -4.68 -1.67 12.21
CA GLU A 34 -3.91 -2.27 11.12
C GLU A 34 -4.82 -2.94 10.09
N ARG A 35 -5.85 -3.68 10.54
CA ARG A 35 -6.84 -4.29 9.65
C ARG A 35 -7.57 -3.23 8.84
N HIS A 36 -8.02 -2.17 9.52
CA HIS A 36 -8.71 -1.06 8.90
C HIS A 36 -7.90 -0.39 7.79
N LEU A 37 -6.65 -0.02 8.10
CA LEU A 37 -5.74 0.61 7.16
C LEU A 37 -5.39 -0.31 6.00
N THR A 38 -5.02 -1.56 6.30
CA THR A 38 -4.63 -2.53 5.26
C THR A 38 -5.80 -2.87 4.35
N ALA A 39 -7.01 -3.01 4.89
CA ALA A 39 -8.22 -3.22 4.10
C ALA A 39 -8.56 -2.00 3.23
N PHE A 40 -8.33 -0.78 3.73
CA PHE A 40 -8.46 0.41 2.92
C PHE A 40 -7.40 0.45 1.80
N TYR A 41 -6.15 0.11 2.10
CA TYR A 41 -5.08 0.06 1.11
C TYR A 41 -5.29 -1.02 0.05
N LEU A 42 -5.93 -2.13 0.40
CA LEU A 42 -6.37 -3.14 -0.57
C LEU A 42 -7.30 -2.52 -1.61
N TRP A 43 -8.30 -1.73 -1.18
CA TRP A 43 -9.17 -1.01 -2.11
C TRP A 43 -8.43 0.08 -2.89
N GLU A 44 -7.58 0.88 -2.23
CA GLU A 44 -6.83 1.95 -2.88
C GLU A 44 -5.87 1.42 -3.96
N ALA A 45 -5.15 0.34 -3.67
CA ALA A 45 -4.27 -0.33 -4.64
C ALA A 45 -5.08 -0.93 -5.80
N SER A 46 -6.28 -1.46 -5.52
CA SER A 46 -7.20 -1.98 -6.55
C SER A 46 -7.63 -0.88 -7.52
N LEU A 47 -8.03 0.28 -6.98
CA LEU A 47 -8.38 1.46 -7.76
C LEU A 47 -7.19 1.96 -8.59
N LYS A 48 -6.01 2.10 -7.97
CA LYS A 48 -4.81 2.58 -8.69
C LYS A 48 -4.37 1.63 -9.78
N LEU A 49 -4.49 0.31 -9.57
CA LEU A 49 -4.14 -0.67 -10.59
C LEU A 49 -5.09 -0.60 -11.79
N LEU A 50 -6.40 -0.55 -11.55
CA LEU A 50 -7.42 -0.35 -12.58
C LEU A 50 -7.21 0.96 -13.35
N ALA A 51 -7.02 2.06 -12.63
CA ALA A 51 -6.81 3.37 -13.22
C ALA A 51 -5.50 3.43 -14.03
N SER A 52 -4.43 2.81 -13.54
CA SER A 52 -3.16 2.71 -14.27
C SER A 52 -3.32 1.93 -15.56
N GLY A 53 -4.06 0.83 -15.53
CA GLY A 53 -4.41 0.07 -16.72
C GLY A 53 -5.20 0.90 -17.74
N ALA A 54 -6.21 1.66 -17.29
CA ALA A 54 -6.99 2.53 -18.16
C ALA A 54 -6.15 3.68 -18.77
N VAL A 55 -5.31 4.34 -17.96
CA VAL A 55 -4.41 5.41 -18.44
C VAL A 55 -3.40 4.86 -19.45
N ALA A 56 -2.76 3.73 -19.16
CA ALA A 56 -1.80 3.13 -20.06
C ALA A 56 -2.45 2.62 -21.35
N ALA A 57 -3.62 1.98 -21.26
CA ALA A 57 -4.37 1.55 -22.44
C ALA A 57 -4.78 2.73 -23.33
N TYR A 58 -5.22 3.83 -22.71
CA TYR A 58 -5.54 5.06 -23.42
C TYR A 58 -4.30 5.73 -24.02
N ALA A 59 -3.14 5.68 -23.36
CA ALA A 59 -1.90 6.23 -23.92
C ALA A 59 -1.41 5.48 -25.17
N GLU A 60 -1.60 4.16 -25.21
CA GLU A 60 -1.15 3.31 -26.32
C GLU A 60 -2.17 3.22 -27.46
N ARG A 61 -3.47 3.27 -27.14
CA ARG A 61 -4.57 2.98 -28.08
C ARG A 61 -5.58 4.12 -28.23
N GLY A 62 -5.41 5.18 -27.45
CA GLY A 62 -6.25 6.36 -27.45
C GLY A 62 -5.95 7.26 -28.64
N GLU A 63 -7.01 7.87 -29.17
CA GLU A 63 -6.86 9.11 -29.92
C GLU A 63 -7.00 10.22 -28.87
N PRO A 64 -6.05 11.16 -28.80
CA PRO A 64 -6.10 12.27 -27.87
C PRO A 64 -7.43 13.03 -27.98
N ASP A 65 -8.17 13.13 -26.88
CA ASP A 65 -9.42 13.89 -26.80
C ASP A 65 -9.17 15.20 -26.04
N ALA A 66 -9.31 16.32 -26.77
CA ALA A 66 -9.14 17.65 -26.21
C ALA A 66 -10.06 17.95 -25.02
N ARG A 67 -11.23 17.28 -24.92
CA ARG A 67 -12.17 17.43 -23.79
C ARG A 67 -11.65 16.78 -22.51
N LEU A 68 -10.79 15.76 -22.65
CA LEU A 68 -10.20 15.05 -21.52
C LEU A 68 -8.85 15.63 -21.10
N ALA A 69 -8.17 16.32 -22.02
CA ALA A 69 -6.80 16.82 -21.85
C ALA A 69 -6.61 17.57 -20.52
N GLU A 70 -7.44 18.57 -20.22
CA GLU A 70 -7.34 19.38 -18.99
C GLU A 70 -7.43 18.51 -17.72
N ARG A 71 -8.33 17.52 -17.70
CA ARG A 71 -8.47 16.61 -16.55
C ARG A 71 -7.30 15.64 -16.45
N LEU A 72 -6.73 15.22 -17.58
CA LEU A 72 -5.58 14.31 -17.66
C LEU A 72 -4.24 14.99 -17.31
N GLU A 73 -4.16 16.32 -17.35
CA GLU A 73 -3.01 17.07 -16.81
C GLU A 73 -2.75 16.74 -15.33
N ASN A 74 -3.78 16.33 -14.57
CA ASN A 74 -3.64 15.89 -13.19
C ASN A 74 -2.79 14.62 -13.01
N LEU A 75 -2.45 13.89 -14.10
CA LEU A 75 -1.43 12.84 -14.08
C LEU A 75 -0.03 13.38 -13.74
N ALA A 76 0.19 14.68 -13.87
CA ALA A 76 1.40 15.33 -13.37
C ALA A 76 1.56 15.18 -11.85
N ARG A 77 0.46 15.05 -11.08
CA ARG A 77 0.49 14.82 -9.63
C ARG A 77 -0.84 14.24 -9.14
N PRO A 78 -1.11 12.95 -9.38
CA PRO A 78 -2.43 12.40 -9.13
C PRO A 78 -2.66 12.14 -7.64
N ALA A 79 -3.65 12.82 -7.06
CA ALA A 79 -4.25 12.47 -5.77
C ALA A 79 -5.22 11.27 -5.94
N LEU A 80 -5.67 10.68 -4.83
CA LEU A 80 -6.59 9.53 -4.88
C LEU A 80 -7.88 9.81 -5.69
N GLY A 81 -8.45 11.01 -5.55
CA GLY A 81 -9.62 11.42 -6.33
C GLY A 81 -9.36 11.49 -7.83
N HIS A 82 -8.15 11.86 -8.25
CA HIS A 82 -7.76 11.87 -9.66
C HIS A 82 -7.68 10.46 -10.23
N TRP A 83 -7.18 9.48 -9.47
CA TRP A 83 -7.18 8.08 -9.90
C TRP A 83 -8.60 7.56 -10.18
N TRP A 84 -9.55 7.88 -9.30
CA TRP A 84 -10.96 7.56 -9.53
C TRP A 84 -11.56 8.31 -10.73
N GLU A 85 -11.19 9.58 -10.90
CA GLU A 85 -11.59 10.33 -12.08
C GLU A 85 -11.08 9.72 -13.39
N PHE A 86 -9.82 9.27 -13.44
CA PHE A 86 -9.28 8.62 -14.64
C PHE A 86 -10.08 7.38 -15.01
N VAL A 87 -10.54 6.59 -14.04
CA VAL A 87 -11.45 5.47 -14.30
C VAL A 87 -12.75 5.95 -14.93
N ARG A 88 -13.40 6.97 -14.35
CA ARG A 88 -14.68 7.51 -14.86
C ARG A 88 -14.54 8.11 -16.27
N LEU A 89 -13.41 8.72 -16.59
CA LEU A 89 -13.16 9.34 -17.89
C LEU A 89 -12.75 8.31 -18.96
N LEU A 90 -11.82 7.41 -18.63
CA LEU A 90 -11.14 6.58 -19.63
C LEU A 90 -11.82 5.23 -19.86
N VAL A 91 -12.45 4.63 -18.85
CA VAL A 91 -13.11 3.33 -19.01
C VAL A 91 -14.23 3.39 -20.06
N PRO A 92 -15.13 4.40 -20.09
CA PRO A 92 -16.14 4.50 -21.15
C PRO A 92 -15.54 4.59 -22.55
N VAL A 93 -14.50 5.41 -22.72
CA VAL A 93 -13.79 5.61 -24.00
C VAL A 93 -13.17 4.30 -24.49
N LEU A 94 -12.52 3.55 -23.60
CA LEU A 94 -11.92 2.25 -23.93
C LEU A 94 -12.97 1.18 -24.23
N ALA A 95 -14.09 1.18 -23.51
CA ALA A 95 -15.20 0.27 -23.74
C ALA A 95 -15.90 0.50 -25.09
N GLU A 96 -16.07 1.77 -25.50
CA GLU A 96 -16.63 2.15 -26.81
C GLU A 96 -15.72 1.75 -27.98
N ARG A 97 -14.41 1.62 -27.71
CA ARG A 97 -13.40 1.12 -28.66
C ARG A 97 -13.30 -0.41 -28.70
N ASN A 98 -14.30 -1.11 -28.18
CA ASN A 98 -14.40 -2.58 -28.17
C ASN A 98 -13.29 -3.29 -27.38
N ASP A 99 -12.76 -2.69 -26.30
CA ASP A 99 -11.95 -3.44 -25.34
C ASP A 99 -12.86 -4.22 -24.37
N PRO A 100 -12.92 -5.57 -24.46
CA PRO A 100 -13.91 -6.36 -23.72
C PRO A 100 -13.70 -6.31 -22.20
N GLY A 101 -12.46 -6.15 -21.76
CA GLY A 101 -12.15 -5.98 -20.34
C GLY A 101 -12.75 -4.71 -19.78
N PHE A 102 -12.56 -3.58 -20.48
CA PHE A 102 -13.11 -2.29 -20.06
C PHE A 102 -14.63 -2.20 -20.26
N GLN A 103 -15.24 -2.92 -21.22
CA GLN A 103 -16.70 -3.06 -21.31
C GLN A 103 -17.29 -3.68 -20.04
N THR A 104 -16.70 -4.79 -19.58
CA THR A 104 -17.11 -5.46 -18.34
C THR A 104 -16.98 -4.53 -17.13
N ILE A 105 -15.85 -3.81 -17.02
CA ILE A 105 -15.64 -2.83 -15.94
C ILE A 105 -16.65 -1.69 -16.01
N ARG A 106 -16.93 -1.15 -17.19
CA ARG A 106 -17.91 -0.06 -17.37
C ARG A 106 -19.28 -0.49 -16.85
N GLU A 107 -19.72 -1.68 -17.21
CA GLU A 107 -21.04 -2.21 -16.82
C GLU A 107 -21.15 -2.43 -15.31
N LEU A 108 -20.10 -2.98 -14.69
CA LEU A 108 -20.09 -3.25 -13.24
C LEU A 108 -19.89 -1.99 -12.40
N VAL A 109 -18.92 -1.14 -12.76
CA VAL A 109 -18.45 -0.04 -11.91
C VAL A 109 -19.20 1.27 -12.19
N LEU A 110 -19.44 1.56 -13.47
CA LEU A 110 -20.04 2.81 -13.95
C LEU A 110 -21.49 2.63 -14.41
N GLY A 111 -22.01 1.40 -14.33
CA GLY A 111 -23.39 1.08 -14.63
C GLY A 111 -24.39 1.74 -13.68
N ARG A 112 -25.66 1.80 -14.11
CA ARG A 112 -26.76 2.35 -13.29
C ARG A 112 -27.35 1.33 -12.32
N THR A 113 -27.08 0.05 -12.53
CA THR A 113 -27.58 -1.07 -11.75
C THR A 113 -27.05 -1.03 -10.32
N ARG A 114 -27.84 -1.54 -9.39
CA ARG A 114 -27.38 -1.84 -8.03
C ARG A 114 -27.12 -3.32 -7.94
N ASP A 115 -25.96 -3.68 -7.43
CA ASP A 115 -25.52 -5.07 -7.34
C ASP A 115 -25.86 -5.67 -5.99
N ASP A 116 -26.23 -6.94 -6.01
CA ASP A 116 -26.40 -7.78 -4.82
C ASP A 116 -25.01 -8.22 -4.31
N LEU A 117 -24.35 -7.29 -3.61
CA LEU A 117 -23.06 -7.48 -2.95
C LEU A 117 -23.23 -7.11 -1.48
N PRO A 118 -23.66 -8.05 -0.63
CA PRO A 118 -24.16 -7.73 0.72
C PRO A 118 -23.09 -7.12 1.62
N ARG A 119 -21.81 -7.54 1.53
CA ARG A 119 -20.74 -6.95 2.36
C ARG A 119 -20.37 -5.55 1.85
N ALA A 120 -20.39 -5.34 0.53
CA ALA A 120 -20.16 -4.03 -0.06
C ALA A 120 -21.30 -3.04 0.24
N ALA A 121 -22.56 -3.48 0.21
CA ALA A 121 -23.72 -2.68 0.63
C ALA A 121 -23.67 -2.35 2.13
N GLY A 122 -23.22 -3.28 2.96
CA GLY A 122 -22.94 -3.04 4.38
C GLY A 122 -21.86 -1.98 4.60
N LEU A 123 -20.78 -2.03 3.83
CA LEU A 123 -19.73 -1.00 3.84
C LEU A 123 -20.27 0.36 3.40
N GLU A 124 -21.03 0.45 2.30
CA GLU A 124 -21.66 1.68 1.83
C GLU A 124 -22.54 2.31 2.93
N ALA A 125 -23.35 1.50 3.60
CA ALA A 125 -24.21 1.97 4.69
C ALA A 125 -23.40 2.58 5.85
N LEU A 126 -22.27 1.98 6.21
CA LEU A 126 -21.38 2.48 7.25
C LEU A 126 -20.66 3.78 6.85
N LEU A 127 -20.25 3.88 5.59
CA LEU A 127 -19.62 5.10 5.07
C LEU A 127 -20.61 6.25 5.04
N ARG A 128 -21.86 6.02 4.63
CA ARG A 128 -22.92 7.05 4.63
C ARG A 128 -23.31 7.51 6.02
N ASP A 129 -23.44 6.59 6.96
CA ASP A 129 -23.63 6.91 8.38
C ASP A 129 -22.49 7.81 8.88
N ARG A 130 -21.24 7.45 8.57
CA ARG A 130 -20.07 8.22 8.98
C ARG A 130 -19.96 9.59 8.32
N LEU A 131 -20.16 9.68 7.01
CA LEU A 131 -19.88 10.88 6.21
C LEU A 131 -21.05 11.86 6.16
N GLU A 132 -22.28 11.38 6.31
CA GLU A 132 -23.50 12.17 6.06
C GLU A 132 -24.48 12.16 7.24
N GLY A 133 -24.22 11.37 8.29
CA GLY A 133 -25.17 11.15 9.38
C GLY A 133 -26.44 10.43 8.93
N LYS A 134 -26.42 9.78 7.76
CA LYS A 134 -27.56 9.08 7.16
C LYS A 134 -27.34 7.58 7.22
N GLY A 135 -27.77 6.96 8.32
CA GLY A 135 -27.75 5.52 8.51
C GLY A 135 -28.99 4.84 7.91
N GLY A 136 -28.79 3.70 7.23
CA GLY A 136 -29.88 2.86 6.75
C GLY A 136 -29.35 1.59 6.09
N ALA A 137 -29.86 0.43 6.52
CA ALA A 137 -29.48 -0.84 5.94
C ALA A 137 -29.89 -0.89 4.46
N ARG A 138 -28.93 -1.23 3.59
CA ARG A 138 -29.16 -1.50 2.17
C ARG A 138 -28.69 -2.92 1.88
N THR A 139 -29.43 -3.61 1.03
CA THR A 139 -29.05 -4.93 0.52
C THR A 139 -28.27 -4.86 -0.79
N THR A 140 -28.36 -3.73 -1.49
CA THR A 140 -27.70 -3.51 -2.79
C THR A 140 -26.87 -2.23 -2.80
N VAL A 141 -25.82 -2.23 -3.60
CA VAL A 141 -24.83 -1.15 -3.70
C VAL A 141 -24.65 -0.71 -5.14
N ARG A 142 -24.38 0.57 -5.37
CA ARG A 142 -23.86 1.05 -6.65
C ARG A 142 -22.37 1.30 -6.48
N LEU A 143 -21.53 0.61 -7.26
CA LEU A 143 -20.08 0.65 -7.06
C LEU A 143 -19.49 2.05 -7.26
N SER A 144 -19.99 2.85 -8.21
CA SER A 144 -19.59 4.25 -8.35
C SER A 144 -19.87 5.09 -7.10
N GLU A 145 -21.04 4.95 -6.49
CA GLU A 145 -21.39 5.65 -5.22
C GLU A 145 -20.49 5.19 -4.06
N LEU A 146 -20.18 3.89 -3.99
CA LEU A 146 -19.25 3.35 -3.00
C LEU A 146 -17.83 3.91 -3.18
N PHE A 147 -17.34 4.01 -4.42
CA PHE A 147 -16.00 4.56 -4.71
C PHE A 147 -15.94 6.04 -4.36
N ASP A 148 -16.97 6.83 -4.70
CA ASP A 148 -17.07 8.23 -4.29
C ASP A 148 -16.99 8.38 -2.76
N GLN A 149 -17.70 7.52 -2.02
CA GLN A 149 -17.66 7.52 -0.56
C GLN A 149 -16.30 7.11 -0.01
N LEU A 150 -15.62 6.13 -0.59
CA LEU A 150 -14.29 5.69 -0.16
C LEU A 150 -13.22 6.76 -0.41
N VAL A 151 -13.30 7.51 -1.53
CA VAL A 151 -12.45 8.68 -1.77
C VAL A 151 -12.70 9.76 -0.71
N ARG A 152 -13.97 10.08 -0.42
CA ARG A 152 -14.34 11.06 0.62
C ARG A 152 -13.86 10.60 2.00
N TYR A 153 -14.04 9.31 2.31
CA TYR A 153 -13.60 8.69 3.55
C TYR A 153 -12.09 8.83 3.74
N ARG A 154 -11.29 8.55 2.71
CA ARG A 154 -9.84 8.76 2.74
C ARG A 154 -9.50 10.19 3.13
N ASN A 155 -10.10 11.16 2.46
CA ASN A 155 -9.73 12.57 2.63
C ASN A 155 -10.08 13.09 4.03
N GLN A 156 -11.18 12.60 4.63
CA GLN A 156 -11.65 13.03 5.95
C GLN A 156 -11.06 12.24 7.13
N GLU A 157 -10.88 10.92 6.99
CA GLU A 157 -10.55 10.04 8.13
C GLU A 157 -9.13 9.47 8.09
N LEU A 158 -8.52 9.34 6.91
CA LEU A 158 -7.18 8.75 6.74
C LEU A 158 -6.11 9.78 6.37
N GLY A 159 -6.49 10.84 5.66
CA GLY A 159 -5.63 11.96 5.34
C GLY A 159 -5.28 12.80 6.58
N HIS A 160 -4.24 13.62 6.47
CA HIS A 160 -3.91 14.68 7.44
C HIS A 160 -3.60 14.22 8.88
N GLY A 161 -3.15 12.97 9.07
CA GLY A 161 -2.80 12.46 10.41
C GLY A 161 -4.00 12.19 11.32
N ALA A 162 -5.20 12.02 10.75
CA ALA A 162 -6.43 11.68 11.47
C ALA A 162 -6.53 10.18 11.83
N ALA A 163 -5.81 9.31 11.10
CA ALA A 163 -5.74 7.90 11.43
C ALA A 163 -5.17 7.68 12.84
N GLY A 164 -5.70 6.68 13.55
CA GLY A 164 -5.36 6.40 14.95
C GLY A 164 -6.14 7.22 15.99
N ARG A 165 -6.90 8.26 15.62
CA ARG A 165 -7.62 9.13 16.61
C ARG A 165 -8.99 8.61 17.08
N ARG A 166 -9.41 7.43 16.64
CA ARG A 166 -10.74 6.85 16.91
C ARG A 166 -10.66 5.66 17.87
N SER A 167 -11.79 5.23 18.42
CA SER A 167 -11.85 4.09 19.34
C SER A 167 -11.51 2.77 18.63
N GLY A 168 -11.06 1.78 19.41
CA GLY A 168 -10.81 0.42 18.91
C GLY A 168 -12.05 -0.22 18.28
N ASP A 169 -13.22 -0.04 18.90
CA ASP A 169 -14.50 -0.57 18.39
C ASP A 169 -14.88 0.00 17.02
N TYR A 170 -14.57 1.28 16.79
CA TYR A 170 -14.76 1.91 15.50
C TYR A 170 -13.88 1.24 14.44
N TYR A 171 -12.58 1.08 14.72
CA TYR A 171 -11.66 0.44 13.78
C TYR A 171 -11.99 -1.04 13.56
N GLU A 172 -12.50 -1.73 14.57
CA GLU A 172 -12.95 -3.11 14.41
C GLU A 172 -14.14 -3.14 13.46
N ARG A 173 -15.22 -2.40 13.75
CA ARG A 173 -16.42 -2.38 12.89
C ARG A 173 -16.10 -1.94 11.45
N MET A 174 -15.41 -0.81 11.29
CA MET A 174 -15.09 -0.27 9.96
C MET A 174 -14.07 -1.13 9.22
N GLY A 175 -13.02 -1.62 9.89
CA GLY A 175 -12.01 -2.46 9.26
C GLY A 175 -12.58 -3.80 8.79
N ARG A 176 -13.52 -4.37 9.54
CA ARG A 176 -14.23 -5.58 9.11
C ARG A 176 -15.10 -5.33 7.87
N ALA A 177 -15.80 -4.19 7.83
CA ALA A 177 -16.62 -3.81 6.69
C ALA A 177 -15.80 -3.49 5.44
N LEU A 178 -14.68 -2.77 5.59
CA LEU A 178 -13.74 -2.48 4.50
C LEU A 178 -13.21 -3.78 3.90
N LEU A 179 -12.74 -4.71 4.73
CA LEU A 179 -12.20 -5.98 4.25
C LEU A 179 -13.27 -6.82 3.54
N GLY A 180 -14.44 -6.96 4.15
CA GLY A 180 -15.55 -7.74 3.57
C GLY A 180 -16.09 -7.13 2.28
N GLY A 181 -16.31 -5.81 2.25
CA GLY A 181 -16.82 -5.10 1.07
C GLY A 181 -15.83 -5.05 -0.08
N THR A 182 -14.54 -4.87 0.23
CA THR A 182 -13.48 -4.92 -0.80
C THR A 182 -13.30 -6.34 -1.33
N ALA A 183 -13.41 -7.36 -0.48
CA ALA A 183 -13.39 -8.75 -0.93
C ALA A 183 -14.56 -9.05 -1.88
N ASP A 184 -15.80 -8.69 -1.53
CA ASP A 184 -16.98 -8.83 -2.42
C ASP A 184 -16.74 -8.19 -3.79
N LEU A 185 -16.16 -7.00 -3.81
CA LEU A 185 -15.78 -6.32 -5.03
C LEU A 185 -14.76 -7.14 -5.83
N LEU A 186 -13.68 -7.61 -5.20
CA LEU A 186 -12.61 -8.35 -5.87
C LEU A 186 -13.02 -9.74 -6.38
N TYR A 187 -14.11 -10.34 -5.89
CA TYR A 187 -14.67 -11.54 -6.52
C TYR A 187 -15.33 -11.26 -7.88
N ARG A 188 -15.85 -10.04 -8.07
CA ARG A 188 -16.68 -9.70 -9.23
C ARG A 188 -15.98 -8.76 -10.21
N LEU A 189 -15.07 -7.93 -9.71
CA LEU A 189 -14.33 -6.95 -10.49
C LEU A 189 -12.90 -7.45 -10.76
N ASP A 190 -12.63 -7.77 -12.02
CA ASP A 190 -11.26 -7.92 -12.50
C ASP A 190 -10.65 -6.54 -12.77
N VAL A 191 -9.81 -6.09 -11.83
CA VAL A 191 -9.12 -4.79 -11.91
C VAL A 191 -8.08 -4.72 -13.03
N LEU A 192 -7.69 -5.85 -13.62
CA LEU A 192 -6.76 -5.92 -14.75
C LEU A 192 -7.48 -5.93 -16.11
N ALA A 193 -8.81 -5.87 -16.14
CA ALA A 193 -9.59 -5.83 -17.38
C ALA A 193 -9.30 -7.03 -18.30
N GLY A 194 -9.35 -8.26 -17.78
CA GLY A 194 -9.14 -9.49 -18.56
C GLY A 194 -7.67 -9.76 -18.91
N ARG A 195 -6.73 -9.31 -18.08
CA ARG A 195 -5.29 -9.37 -18.33
C ARG A 195 -4.54 -9.86 -17.10
N GLN A 196 -3.26 -10.20 -17.28
CA GLN A 196 -2.34 -10.58 -16.21
C GLN A 196 -1.26 -9.53 -16.02
N LEU A 197 -0.71 -9.49 -14.81
CA LEU A 197 0.40 -8.62 -14.48
C LEU A 197 1.72 -9.38 -14.70
N ILE A 198 2.48 -9.01 -15.72
CA ILE A 198 3.76 -9.66 -16.07
C ILE A 198 4.90 -8.66 -15.92
N TYR A 199 5.94 -9.04 -15.18
CA TYR A 199 7.21 -8.31 -15.15
C TYR A 199 8.17 -8.87 -16.19
N LEU A 200 8.76 -8.00 -17.01
CA LEU A 200 9.88 -8.34 -17.89
C LEU A 200 11.17 -7.85 -17.24
N GLY A 201 12.11 -8.78 -17.04
CA GLY A 201 13.41 -8.51 -16.44
C GLY A 201 14.49 -8.36 -17.51
N GLU A 202 15.61 -9.04 -17.30
CA GLU A 202 16.79 -8.93 -18.14
C GLU A 202 16.55 -9.39 -19.58
N VAL A 203 17.12 -8.63 -20.53
CA VAL A 203 17.19 -8.95 -21.96
C VAL A 203 18.62 -9.37 -22.29
N ARG A 204 18.81 -10.61 -22.76
CA ARG A 204 20.13 -11.20 -23.05
C ARG A 204 20.20 -11.69 -24.48
N ARG A 205 21.35 -11.53 -25.14
CA ARG A 205 21.62 -12.14 -26.45
C ARG A 205 22.28 -13.50 -26.27
N GLN A 206 21.74 -14.52 -26.93
CA GLN A 206 22.31 -15.87 -26.95
C GLN A 206 23.45 -15.98 -27.96
N THR A 207 24.26 -17.03 -27.83
CA THR A 207 25.31 -17.39 -28.79
C THR A 207 24.75 -17.69 -30.19
N SER A 208 23.49 -18.13 -30.28
CA SER A 208 22.75 -18.34 -31.54
C SER A 208 22.42 -17.04 -32.28
N GLY A 209 22.58 -15.88 -31.63
CA GLY A 209 22.15 -14.57 -32.15
C GLY A 209 20.75 -14.14 -31.69
N ALA A 210 19.93 -15.09 -31.20
CA ALA A 210 18.58 -14.82 -30.68
C ALA A 210 18.60 -14.01 -29.37
N TRP A 211 17.53 -13.28 -29.10
CA TRP A 211 17.33 -12.52 -27.87
C TRP A 211 16.40 -13.28 -26.93
N LEU A 212 16.78 -13.37 -25.65
CA LEU A 212 15.95 -13.89 -24.58
C LEU A 212 15.53 -12.76 -23.65
N VAL A 213 14.25 -12.75 -23.27
CA VAL A 213 13.68 -11.81 -22.30
C VAL A 213 13.10 -12.60 -21.14
N ASP A 214 13.64 -12.40 -19.95
CA ASP A 214 13.09 -13.01 -18.73
C ASP A 214 11.73 -12.41 -18.39
N ARG A 215 10.80 -13.26 -17.95
CA ARG A 215 9.46 -12.83 -17.56
C ARG A 215 8.93 -13.54 -16.31
N PHE A 216 8.14 -12.82 -15.54
CA PHE A 216 7.61 -13.27 -14.25
C PHE A 216 6.13 -12.95 -14.16
N ASP A 217 5.33 -13.93 -13.77
CA ASP A 217 3.93 -13.78 -13.42
C ASP A 217 3.80 -13.20 -12.01
N LEU A 218 3.09 -12.09 -11.89
CA LEU A 218 2.84 -11.40 -10.63
C LEU A 218 1.42 -11.68 -10.13
N THR A 219 0.99 -12.94 -10.19
CA THR A 219 -0.29 -13.43 -9.61
C THR A 219 -0.02 -14.19 -8.31
N GLY A 220 -0.85 -13.99 -7.29
CA GLY A 220 -0.66 -14.58 -5.96
C GLY A 220 0.32 -13.79 -5.10
N GLU A 221 0.88 -14.40 -4.05
CA GLU A 221 1.68 -13.66 -3.04
C GLU A 221 3.17 -13.52 -3.40
N THR A 222 3.63 -14.25 -4.43
CA THR A 222 5.02 -14.27 -4.87
C THR A 222 5.11 -14.20 -6.40
N ALA A 223 6.20 -13.63 -6.90
CA ALA A 223 6.46 -13.63 -8.33
C ALA A 223 6.92 -15.02 -8.79
N ARG A 224 6.30 -15.55 -9.84
CA ARG A 224 6.64 -16.85 -10.43
C ARG A 224 7.34 -16.65 -11.76
N ARG A 225 8.57 -17.16 -11.89
CA ARG A 225 9.28 -17.14 -13.18
C ARG A 225 8.52 -17.97 -14.22
N LEU A 226 8.33 -17.40 -15.40
CA LEU A 226 7.80 -18.10 -16.57
C LEU A 226 8.95 -18.42 -17.54
N GLU A 227 8.66 -19.23 -18.55
CA GLU A 227 9.59 -19.46 -19.67
C GLU A 227 9.95 -18.14 -20.36
N SER A 228 11.23 -17.88 -20.58
CA SER A 228 11.70 -16.64 -21.21
C SER A 228 11.15 -16.51 -22.64
N LEU A 229 10.89 -15.28 -23.08
CA LEU A 229 10.48 -15.04 -24.47
C LEU A 229 11.71 -15.04 -25.36
N GLU A 230 11.61 -15.70 -26.51
CA GLU A 230 12.67 -15.75 -27.51
C GLU A 230 12.28 -14.90 -28.72
N PHE A 231 13.17 -14.02 -29.14
CA PHE A 231 13.03 -13.19 -30.33
C PHE A 231 14.20 -13.48 -31.28
N PRO A 232 13.97 -13.48 -32.61
CA PRO A 232 15.04 -13.67 -33.58
C PRO A 232 16.04 -12.50 -33.52
N GLU A 233 17.26 -12.73 -34.00
CA GLU A 233 18.33 -11.72 -34.01
C GLU A 233 17.90 -10.39 -34.65
N THR A 234 17.06 -10.45 -35.68
CA THR A 234 16.54 -9.32 -36.44
C THR A 234 15.51 -8.47 -35.70
N ALA A 235 15.00 -8.92 -34.55
CA ALA A 235 13.93 -8.25 -33.81
C ALA A 235 14.43 -7.28 -32.73
N ALA A 236 15.68 -6.82 -32.79
CA ALA A 236 16.27 -5.93 -31.79
C ALA A 236 15.43 -4.67 -31.51
N ASP A 237 14.85 -4.05 -32.55
CA ASP A 237 14.01 -2.84 -32.43
C ASP A 237 12.57 -3.13 -31.96
N GLN A 238 12.19 -4.41 -31.85
CA GLN A 238 10.86 -4.86 -31.42
C GLN A 238 10.88 -5.44 -30.01
N LEU A 239 12.05 -5.47 -29.36
CA LEU A 239 12.19 -5.97 -28.01
C LEU A 239 11.39 -5.10 -27.04
N PRO A 240 10.62 -5.71 -26.13
CA PRO A 240 9.96 -4.95 -25.09
C PRO A 240 11.02 -4.34 -24.16
N HIS A 241 10.71 -3.16 -23.61
CA HIS A 241 11.60 -2.54 -22.64
C HIS A 241 11.74 -3.44 -21.39
N PRO A 242 12.99 -3.77 -20.97
CA PRO A 242 13.24 -4.52 -19.75
C PRO A 242 12.91 -3.70 -18.51
N ASP A 243 12.91 -4.38 -17.37
CA ASP A 243 12.64 -3.83 -16.03
C ASP A 243 11.29 -3.11 -15.92
N ARG A 244 10.28 -3.70 -16.56
CA ARG A 244 8.93 -3.12 -16.62
C ARG A 244 7.82 -4.11 -16.34
N ILE A 245 6.75 -3.60 -15.74
CA ILE A 245 5.48 -4.30 -15.61
C ILE A 245 4.60 -4.00 -16.82
N TYR A 246 3.95 -5.06 -17.32
CA TYR A 246 2.98 -5.00 -18.40
C TYR A 246 1.65 -5.62 -17.96
N LEU A 247 0.55 -5.04 -18.45
CA LEU A 247 -0.69 -5.79 -18.61
C LEU A 247 -0.56 -6.68 -19.84
N TRP A 248 -0.64 -7.98 -19.60
CA TRP A 248 -0.47 -9.03 -20.59
C TRP A 248 -1.82 -9.67 -20.90
N PRO A 249 -2.20 -9.83 -22.18
CA PRO A 249 -3.46 -10.49 -22.51
C PRO A 249 -3.47 -11.93 -21.99
N LEU A 250 -4.61 -12.38 -21.48
CA LEU A 250 -4.86 -13.79 -21.20
C LEU A 250 -4.90 -14.53 -22.56
N SER A 251 -3.78 -15.08 -23.01
CA SER A 251 -3.73 -15.86 -24.24
C SER A 251 -4.47 -17.20 -24.05
N SER A 252 -5.24 -17.62 -25.05
CA SER A 252 -5.56 -19.03 -25.26
C SER A 252 -4.24 -19.79 -25.35
N GLU A 253 -4.11 -20.91 -24.63
CA GLU A 253 -2.86 -21.69 -24.49
C GLU A 253 -2.03 -21.76 -25.79
N GLY A 254 -0.84 -21.14 -25.80
CA GLY A 254 0.16 -21.30 -26.87
C GLY A 254 0.46 -20.07 -27.74
N GLU A 255 -0.36 -19.01 -27.75
CA GLU A 255 -0.07 -17.80 -28.53
C GLU A 255 0.77 -16.78 -27.75
N GLN A 256 1.94 -16.41 -28.27
CA GLN A 256 2.70 -15.29 -27.74
C GLN A 256 1.98 -13.98 -28.08
N ALA A 257 1.63 -13.20 -27.06
CA ALA A 257 1.04 -11.87 -27.24
C ALA A 257 1.93 -11.01 -28.15
N GLY A 258 1.36 -10.37 -29.16
CA GLY A 258 2.10 -9.45 -30.04
C GLY A 258 2.61 -8.22 -29.29
N PRO A 259 3.55 -7.45 -29.86
CA PRO A 259 4.05 -6.21 -29.26
C PRO A 259 2.93 -5.23 -28.90
N SER A 260 1.92 -5.11 -29.78
CA SER A 260 0.78 -4.19 -29.62
C SER A 260 -0.26 -4.63 -28.57
N ASP A 261 -0.21 -5.89 -28.14
CA ASP A 261 -1.19 -6.45 -27.21
C ASP A 261 -0.79 -6.23 -25.74
N ARG A 262 0.48 -5.90 -25.50
CA ARG A 262 1.08 -5.71 -24.18
C ARG A 262 1.05 -4.22 -23.84
N ILE A 263 0.55 -3.87 -22.66
CA ILE A 263 0.42 -2.46 -22.25
C ILE A 263 1.38 -2.22 -21.09
N SER A 264 2.41 -1.38 -21.28
CA SER A 264 3.34 -1.06 -20.20
C SER A 264 2.64 -0.18 -19.15
N LEU A 265 2.74 -0.57 -17.88
CA LEU A 265 2.25 0.26 -16.77
C LEU A 265 3.26 1.32 -16.32
N HIS A 266 4.44 1.38 -16.93
CA HIS A 266 5.42 2.41 -16.59
C HIS A 266 5.02 3.78 -17.16
N PRO A 267 5.23 4.86 -16.39
CA PRO A 267 5.81 4.92 -15.05
C PRO A 267 4.75 4.94 -13.92
N LEU A 268 3.51 4.53 -14.16
CA LEU A 268 2.43 4.57 -13.15
C LEU A 268 2.58 3.50 -12.08
N VAL A 269 3.06 2.31 -12.46
CA VAL A 269 3.29 1.17 -11.58
C VAL A 269 4.65 0.55 -11.91
N ILE A 270 5.46 0.31 -10.89
CA ILE A 270 6.79 -0.29 -11.00
C ILE A 270 6.89 -1.54 -10.11
N TYR A 271 7.79 -2.45 -10.47
CA TYR A 271 8.09 -3.65 -9.69
C TYR A 271 9.55 -3.61 -9.29
N ASP A 272 9.81 -3.91 -8.02
CA ASP A 272 11.15 -4.08 -7.49
C ASP A 272 11.37 -5.58 -7.24
N PRO A 273 12.20 -6.26 -8.07
CA PRO A 273 12.43 -7.70 -7.94
C PRO A 273 13.26 -8.08 -6.70
N ASP A 274 14.06 -7.16 -6.15
CA ASP A 274 14.89 -7.43 -4.97
C ASP A 274 14.03 -7.51 -3.70
N THR A 275 12.96 -6.72 -3.66
CA THR A 275 12.03 -6.67 -2.53
C THR A 275 10.70 -7.40 -2.80
N ILE A 276 10.46 -7.82 -4.04
CA ILE A 276 9.20 -8.45 -4.50
C ILE A 276 8.00 -7.53 -4.19
N GLU A 277 8.17 -6.23 -4.47
CA GLU A 277 7.17 -5.21 -4.22
C GLU A 277 6.67 -4.56 -5.51
N VAL A 278 5.36 -4.36 -5.58
CA VAL A 278 4.75 -3.48 -6.58
C VAL A 278 4.50 -2.12 -5.95
N LEU A 279 5.05 -1.07 -6.58
CA LEU A 279 4.93 0.30 -6.10
C LEU A 279 4.14 1.14 -7.11
N PHE A 280 3.32 2.03 -6.58
CA PHE A 280 2.44 2.90 -7.36
C PHE A 280 2.96 4.32 -7.34
N LEU A 281 2.82 5.03 -8.46
CA LEU A 281 3.09 6.46 -8.53
C LEU A 281 2.33 7.17 -7.41
N ASN A 282 3.08 7.92 -6.62
CA ASN A 282 2.62 8.57 -5.41
C ASN A 282 2.89 10.08 -5.47
N SER A 283 2.03 10.84 -4.81
CA SER A 283 2.17 12.30 -4.69
C SER A 283 2.15 12.69 -3.23
N ARG A 284 3.21 13.34 -2.73
CA ARG A 284 3.29 13.87 -1.35
C ARG A 284 3.48 15.37 -1.28
N ARG A 285 2.84 16.00 -0.28
CA ARG A 285 2.98 17.44 0.01
C ARG A 285 4.45 17.86 0.12
N GLY A 286 4.80 18.94 -0.58
CA GLY A 286 6.10 19.62 -0.42
C GLY A 286 7.30 19.01 -1.16
N ARG A 287 7.16 17.83 -1.80
CA ARG A 287 8.23 17.26 -2.65
C ARG A 287 7.86 17.32 -4.13
N GLN A 288 8.86 17.70 -4.92
CA GLN A 288 8.81 17.84 -6.39
C GLN A 288 9.31 16.59 -7.13
N ARG A 289 9.79 15.56 -6.40
CA ARG A 289 10.33 14.32 -7.01
C ARG A 289 9.24 13.31 -7.32
N THR A 290 9.46 12.50 -8.35
CA THR A 290 8.60 11.34 -8.67
C THR A 290 8.84 10.26 -7.62
N GLU A 291 7.85 10.07 -6.74
CA GLU A 291 7.86 9.09 -5.67
C GLU A 291 6.95 7.91 -5.98
N TYR A 292 7.32 6.74 -5.48
CA TYR A 292 6.54 5.51 -5.57
C TYR A 292 6.26 4.97 -4.17
N LEU A 293 5.05 4.42 -3.94
CA LEU A 293 4.63 3.85 -2.67
C LEU A 293 4.26 2.37 -2.84
N SER A 294 4.89 1.50 -2.05
CA SER A 294 4.39 0.15 -1.80
C SER A 294 3.31 0.22 -0.73
N TYR A 295 2.07 -0.11 -1.07
CA TYR A 295 0.99 -0.18 -0.07
C TYR A 295 1.14 -1.40 0.85
N THR A 296 1.79 -2.46 0.37
CA THR A 296 2.04 -3.68 1.16
C THR A 296 2.95 -3.40 2.34
N THR A 297 4.01 -2.61 2.13
CA THR A 297 5.09 -2.44 3.11
C THR A 297 5.22 -1.03 3.63
N GLY A 298 4.74 -0.04 2.88
CA GLY A 298 4.86 1.38 3.16
C GLY A 298 6.15 1.99 2.65
N ARG A 299 6.98 1.21 1.96
CA ARG A 299 8.23 1.73 1.39
C ARG A 299 7.92 2.82 0.37
N VAL A 300 8.60 3.95 0.51
CA VAL A 300 8.64 5.01 -0.49
C VAL A 300 9.97 4.97 -1.22
N VAL A 301 9.93 5.05 -2.55
CA VAL A 301 11.11 5.09 -3.40
C VAL A 301 11.07 6.35 -4.25
N ASP A 302 12.14 7.14 -4.20
CA ASP A 302 12.39 8.26 -5.11
C ASP A 302 13.02 7.74 -6.41
N ARG A 303 12.47 8.12 -7.57
CA ARG A 303 13.06 7.85 -8.90
C ARG A 303 13.24 9.16 -9.67
N PRO A 304 14.37 9.86 -9.50
CA PRO A 304 14.60 11.15 -10.17
C PRO A 304 14.66 11.01 -11.70
N ASP A 305 15.08 9.85 -12.21
CA ASP A 305 15.13 9.47 -13.62
C ASP A 305 13.75 9.22 -14.25
N ALA A 306 12.74 8.85 -13.45
CA ALA A 306 11.38 8.59 -13.94
C ALA A 306 10.64 9.86 -14.43
N GLY A 307 11.18 11.06 -14.20
CA GLY A 307 10.60 12.32 -14.69
C GLY A 307 10.46 12.35 -16.23
N GLY A 308 11.44 11.81 -16.95
CA GLY A 308 11.41 11.70 -18.41
C GLY A 308 10.30 10.76 -18.90
N GLU A 309 10.16 9.59 -18.28
CA GLU A 309 9.12 8.61 -18.63
C GLU A 309 7.71 9.15 -18.35
N LYS A 310 7.55 9.88 -17.24
CA LYS A 310 6.26 10.48 -16.87
C LYS A 310 5.85 11.57 -17.85
N ARG A 311 6.81 12.40 -18.25
CA ARG A 311 6.61 13.40 -19.32
C ARG A 311 6.26 12.74 -20.65
N ALA A 312 6.90 11.63 -21.00
CA ALA A 312 6.57 10.87 -22.20
C ALA A 312 5.17 10.26 -22.15
N LEU A 313 4.74 9.72 -20.99
CA LEU A 313 3.37 9.25 -20.79
C LEU A 313 2.37 10.39 -20.97
N LEU A 314 2.58 11.55 -20.31
CA LEU A 314 1.74 12.73 -20.47
C LEU A 314 1.63 13.17 -21.93
N ALA A 315 2.76 13.16 -22.66
CA ALA A 315 2.76 13.51 -24.08
C ALA A 315 1.89 12.57 -24.92
N ARG A 316 1.95 11.24 -24.67
CA ARG A 316 1.10 10.26 -25.34
C ARG A 316 -0.38 10.46 -25.00
N VAL A 317 -0.69 10.60 -23.71
CA VAL A 317 -2.07 10.77 -23.22
C VAL A 317 -2.71 12.07 -23.74
N LEU A 318 -1.96 13.17 -23.79
CA LEU A 318 -2.46 14.48 -24.22
C LEU A 318 -2.36 14.70 -25.73
N GLY A 319 -1.65 13.84 -26.47
CA GLY A 319 -1.46 14.02 -27.91
C GLY A 319 -0.60 15.20 -28.31
N MET A 320 0.25 15.69 -27.41
CA MET A 320 1.05 16.88 -27.63
C MET A 320 2.44 16.76 -27.02
N SER A 321 3.38 17.57 -27.49
CA SER A 321 4.69 17.69 -26.83
C SER A 321 4.50 18.34 -25.45
N VAL A 322 5.08 17.73 -24.42
CA VAL A 322 5.02 18.22 -23.05
C VAL A 322 6.43 18.58 -22.58
N GLN A 323 6.59 19.81 -22.12
CA GLN A 323 7.83 20.32 -21.53
C GLN A 323 7.86 20.13 -20.02
N GLU A 324 9.06 20.05 -19.44
CA GLU A 324 9.24 19.86 -17.99
C GLU A 324 8.57 20.97 -17.16
N GLY A 325 8.65 22.22 -17.62
CA GLY A 325 7.97 23.35 -16.96
C GLY A 325 6.44 23.22 -16.92
N GLN A 326 5.82 22.62 -17.93
CA GLN A 326 4.37 22.37 -17.96
C GLN A 326 4.00 21.31 -16.92
N VAL A 327 4.78 20.22 -16.82
CA VAL A 327 4.55 19.18 -15.80
C VAL A 327 4.63 19.77 -14.39
N ALA A 328 5.62 20.62 -14.13
CA ALA A 328 5.75 21.31 -12.84
C ALA A 328 4.57 22.25 -12.56
N GLN A 329 4.10 22.99 -13.57
CA GLN A 329 2.94 23.88 -13.45
C GLN A 329 1.65 23.11 -13.14
N TRP A 330 1.36 22.04 -13.87
CA TRP A 330 0.19 21.20 -13.64
C TRP A 330 0.25 20.53 -12.26
N ALA A 331 1.42 20.02 -11.86
CA ALA A 331 1.62 19.45 -10.53
C ALA A 331 1.37 20.47 -9.42
N ALA A 332 1.79 21.73 -9.60
CA ALA A 332 1.54 22.80 -8.63
C ALA A 332 0.04 23.13 -8.54
N ARG A 333 -0.68 23.17 -9.67
CA ARG A 333 -2.14 23.38 -9.70
C ARG A 333 -2.88 22.28 -8.93
N SER A 334 -2.56 21.00 -9.20
CA SER A 334 -3.17 19.87 -8.48
C SER A 334 -2.90 19.92 -6.98
N GLN A 335 -1.73 20.42 -6.56
CA GLN A 335 -1.41 20.57 -5.13
C GLN A 335 -2.27 21.64 -4.46
N VAL A 336 -2.53 22.77 -5.13
CA VAL A 336 -3.39 23.84 -4.60
C VAL A 336 -4.84 23.36 -4.50
N GLU A 337 -5.35 22.64 -5.50
CA GLU A 337 -6.69 22.04 -5.47
C GLU A 337 -6.84 21.03 -4.31
N GLU A 338 -5.83 20.19 -4.08
CA GLU A 338 -5.83 19.25 -2.95
C GLU A 338 -5.81 19.97 -1.59
N GLN A 339 -5.13 21.11 -1.48
CA GLN A 339 -5.09 21.92 -0.26
C GLN A 339 -6.43 22.64 0.00
N ALA A 340 -7.08 23.16 -1.04
CA ALA A 340 -8.37 23.84 -0.94
C ALA A 340 -9.54 22.88 -0.61
N ALA A 341 -9.40 21.59 -0.92
CA ALA A 341 -10.42 20.57 -0.64
C ALA A 341 -10.35 19.97 0.80
N GLY A 342 -9.41 20.41 1.64
CA GLY A 342 -9.33 20.02 3.05
C GLY A 342 -10.22 20.88 3.96
N PRO A 343 -10.65 20.39 5.14
CA PRO A 343 -11.31 21.24 6.12
C PRO A 343 -10.39 22.40 6.52
N ALA A 344 -10.92 23.63 6.50
CA ALA A 344 -10.21 24.88 6.74
C ALA A 344 -9.77 25.10 8.21
N ASP A 345 -10.07 24.15 9.11
CA ASP A 345 -9.81 24.29 10.54
C ASP A 345 -8.59 23.47 10.96
N ALA A 346 -7.40 23.95 10.58
CA ALA A 346 -6.14 23.56 11.22
C ALA A 346 -5.10 24.67 11.04
N GLU A 347 -5.48 25.91 11.36
CA GLU A 347 -4.51 26.90 11.78
C GLU A 347 -4.27 26.68 13.29
N ASP A 348 -3.18 25.99 13.64
CA ASP A 348 -2.48 26.28 14.89
C ASP A 348 -0.98 25.93 14.79
N GLN A 349 -0.21 26.71 15.54
CA GLN A 349 1.13 27.21 15.24
C GLN A 349 2.26 26.29 15.73
N ASP A 350 3.35 26.29 14.97
CA ASP A 350 4.74 26.42 15.44
C ASP A 350 5.32 25.40 16.45
N GLN A 351 5.03 24.11 16.29
CA GLN A 351 5.95 23.04 16.71
C GLN A 351 5.95 21.92 15.67
N THR A 352 6.80 22.04 14.63
CA THR A 352 6.95 20.95 13.67
C THR A 352 7.51 19.71 14.38
N PRO A 353 6.81 18.57 14.41
CA PRO A 353 7.34 17.35 15.01
C PRO A 353 8.64 16.97 14.30
N ARG A 354 9.62 16.48 15.06
CA ARG A 354 10.90 16.04 14.50
C ARG A 354 10.63 14.92 13.49
N ARG A 355 11.00 15.11 12.23
CA ARG A 355 10.74 14.17 11.13
C ARG A 355 12.02 13.51 10.65
N LEU A 356 11.90 12.27 10.19
CA LEU A 356 12.94 11.56 9.44
C LEU A 356 12.29 10.82 8.27
N GLY A 357 12.62 11.23 7.04
CA GLY A 357 11.95 10.80 5.84
C GLY A 357 10.46 11.13 5.90
N GLU A 358 9.63 10.09 5.84
CA GLU A 358 8.19 10.23 6.04
C GLU A 358 7.73 10.17 7.48
N PHE A 359 8.60 9.74 8.39
CA PHE A 359 8.20 9.35 9.74
C PHE A 359 8.22 10.56 10.67
N GLU A 360 7.15 10.74 11.42
CA GLU A 360 7.07 11.73 12.49
C GLU A 360 7.49 11.06 13.79
N LEU A 361 8.60 11.50 14.38
CA LEU A 361 9.16 10.89 15.59
C LEU A 361 8.33 11.30 16.81
N LEU A 362 7.79 10.32 17.53
CA LEU A 362 6.88 10.52 18.65
C LEU A 362 7.61 10.45 20.00
N SER A 363 8.34 9.36 20.25
CA SER A 363 9.07 9.11 21.51
C SER A 363 10.34 8.30 21.24
N THR A 364 11.31 8.32 22.15
CA THR A 364 12.45 7.39 22.12
C THR A 364 12.09 6.12 22.87
N LEU A 365 12.18 4.97 22.19
CA LEU A 365 11.93 3.64 22.76
C LEU A 365 13.20 3.03 23.36
N GLY A 366 14.36 3.33 22.79
CA GLY A 366 15.63 2.84 23.30
C GLY A 366 16.83 3.36 22.53
N GLN A 367 18.00 3.38 23.18
CA GLN A 367 19.25 3.82 22.57
C GLN A 367 20.36 2.83 22.90
N GLY A 368 21.08 2.36 21.88
CA GLY A 368 22.23 1.46 22.02
C GLY A 368 23.43 1.97 21.23
N GLY A 369 24.55 1.23 21.30
CA GLY A 369 25.82 1.65 20.68
C GLY A 369 25.77 1.79 19.15
N MET A 370 24.81 1.16 18.48
CA MET A 370 24.66 1.19 17.01
C MET A 370 23.55 2.13 16.54
N GLY A 371 22.66 2.59 17.41
CA GLY A 371 21.51 3.35 16.95
C GLY A 371 20.51 3.69 18.05
N VAL A 372 19.55 4.51 17.68
CA VAL A 372 18.40 4.89 18.52
C VAL A 372 17.12 4.37 17.85
N VAL A 373 16.19 3.87 18.65
CA VAL A 373 14.87 3.42 18.19
C VAL A 373 13.85 4.42 18.66
N TYR A 374 13.07 4.96 17.72
CA TYR A 374 11.96 5.85 17.99
C TYR A 374 10.64 5.13 17.81
N ARG A 375 9.64 5.49 18.61
CA ARG A 375 8.24 5.34 18.20
C ARG A 375 8.02 6.42 17.16
N ALA A 376 7.52 6.06 16.00
CA ALA A 376 7.26 7.02 14.94
C ALA A 376 5.91 6.77 14.28
N TRP A 377 5.24 7.84 13.87
CA TRP A 377 4.07 7.78 13.04
C TRP A 377 4.48 7.77 11.57
N GLN A 378 3.93 6.83 10.79
CA GLN A 378 4.09 6.76 9.34
C GLN A 378 2.82 7.28 8.67
N PRO A 379 2.79 8.53 8.18
CA PRO A 379 1.58 9.12 7.63
C PRO A 379 1.08 8.45 6.36
N SER A 380 1.97 7.88 5.52
CA SER A 380 1.53 7.20 4.28
C SER A 380 0.62 6.02 4.56
N LEU A 381 0.94 5.28 5.63
CA LEU A 381 0.24 4.07 6.01
C LEU A 381 -0.63 4.24 7.26
N GLY A 382 -0.73 5.47 7.81
CA GLY A 382 -1.53 5.76 8.99
C GLY A 382 -1.23 4.87 10.19
N ARG A 383 0.02 4.47 10.41
CA ARG A 383 0.40 3.52 11.48
C ARG A 383 1.57 4.00 12.33
N GLN A 384 1.69 3.47 13.54
CA GLN A 384 2.90 3.63 14.35
C GLN A 384 3.90 2.50 14.06
N VAL A 385 5.19 2.84 14.05
CA VAL A 385 6.31 1.92 13.80
C VAL A 385 7.40 2.13 14.85
N ALA A 386 8.23 1.11 15.05
CA ALA A 386 9.53 1.28 15.68
C ALA A 386 10.53 1.66 14.58
N LEU A 387 11.09 2.86 14.63
CA LEU A 387 12.03 3.38 13.64
C LEU A 387 13.44 3.37 14.23
N LYS A 388 14.27 2.42 13.81
CA LYS A 388 15.67 2.37 14.22
C LYS A 388 16.51 3.24 13.29
N CYS A 389 17.29 4.13 13.88
CA CYS A 389 18.12 5.11 13.20
C CYS A 389 19.59 4.91 13.59
N LEU A 390 20.49 4.93 12.61
CA LEU A 390 21.94 4.81 12.82
C LEU A 390 22.50 6.12 13.40
N LEU A 391 23.06 6.11 14.61
CA LEU A 391 23.50 7.35 15.30
C LEU A 391 24.69 8.07 14.65
N ARG A 392 25.50 7.35 13.87
CA ARG A 392 26.71 7.88 13.20
C ARG A 392 26.80 7.31 11.80
N SER A 393 26.43 8.12 10.82
CA SER A 393 26.66 7.82 9.41
C SER A 393 28.12 8.05 9.03
N GLY A 394 28.62 7.32 8.02
CA GLY A 394 30.00 7.44 7.54
C GLY A 394 31.03 6.51 8.21
N ASP A 395 30.63 5.59 9.11
CA ASP A 395 31.45 4.44 9.50
C ASP A 395 31.07 3.21 8.65
N PRO A 396 31.90 2.79 7.69
CA PRO A 396 31.60 1.66 6.81
C PRO A 396 31.32 0.35 7.58
N ARG A 397 31.90 0.18 8.77
CA ARG A 397 31.65 -1.02 9.60
C ARG A 397 30.30 -0.97 10.31
N ALA A 398 29.83 0.21 10.69
CA ALA A 398 28.50 0.39 11.28
C ALA A 398 27.41 0.24 10.21
N GLU A 399 27.62 0.84 9.03
CA GLU A 399 26.71 0.73 7.88
C GLU A 399 26.62 -0.72 7.37
N ALA A 400 27.75 -1.42 7.23
CA ALA A 400 27.74 -2.83 6.84
C ALA A 400 26.99 -3.73 7.84
N ARG A 401 27.11 -3.45 9.15
CA ARG A 401 26.34 -4.16 10.18
C ARG A 401 24.85 -3.82 10.09
N PHE A 402 24.49 -2.57 9.86
CA PHE A 402 23.11 -2.10 9.72
C PHE A 402 22.44 -2.74 8.50
N ALA A 403 23.11 -2.73 7.36
CA ALA A 403 22.66 -3.38 6.13
C ALA A 403 22.56 -4.91 6.27
N ARG A 404 23.42 -5.54 7.08
CA ARG A 404 23.32 -6.98 7.37
C ARG A 404 22.13 -7.30 8.26
N GLU A 405 21.84 -6.48 9.26
CA GLU A 405 20.66 -6.61 10.13
C GLU A 405 19.37 -6.50 9.32
N ILE A 406 19.25 -5.46 8.48
CA ILE A 406 18.10 -5.27 7.58
C ILE A 406 17.93 -6.50 6.66
N ARG A 407 19.00 -6.94 6.00
CA ARG A 407 18.94 -8.11 5.11
C ARG A 407 18.60 -9.41 5.83
N ALA A 408 19.07 -9.59 7.07
CA ALA A 408 18.75 -10.79 7.85
C ALA A 408 17.28 -10.80 8.26
N LEU A 409 16.76 -9.68 8.77
CA LEU A 409 15.37 -9.56 9.21
C LEU A 409 14.39 -9.52 8.03
N GLY A 410 14.77 -8.97 6.89
CA GLY A 410 13.94 -8.93 5.68
C GLY A 410 13.74 -10.28 4.98
N ARG A 411 14.53 -11.31 5.32
CA ARG A 411 14.44 -12.65 4.71
C ARG A 411 13.46 -13.60 5.39
N VAL A 412 12.93 -13.23 6.55
CA VAL A 412 12.18 -14.16 7.42
C VAL A 412 10.85 -13.53 7.79
N GLU A 413 9.75 -14.09 7.26
CA GLU A 413 8.40 -13.79 7.74
C GLU A 413 7.94 -14.89 8.70
N GLN A 414 7.87 -14.57 9.99
CA GLN A 414 7.43 -15.50 11.04
C GLN A 414 6.66 -14.75 12.13
N PRO A 415 5.59 -15.33 12.73
CA PRO A 415 4.76 -14.65 13.73
C PRO A 415 5.52 -14.15 14.97
N HIS A 416 6.63 -14.80 15.32
CA HIS A 416 7.44 -14.52 16.50
C HIS A 416 8.69 -13.68 16.23
N LEU A 417 8.83 -13.13 15.01
CA LEU A 417 9.92 -12.23 14.63
C LEU A 417 9.36 -10.87 14.23
N VAL A 418 10.02 -9.80 14.65
CA VAL A 418 9.62 -8.44 14.25
C VAL A 418 9.74 -8.26 12.75
N LYS A 419 8.65 -7.84 12.11
CA LYS A 419 8.63 -7.60 10.67
C LYS A 419 9.30 -6.27 10.35
N ILE A 420 10.32 -6.29 9.48
CA ILE A 420 10.79 -5.05 8.85
C ILE A 420 9.76 -4.63 7.80
N PHE A 421 9.40 -3.36 7.85
CA PHE A 421 8.49 -2.75 6.90
C PHE A 421 9.25 -2.05 5.78
N THR A 422 10.27 -1.26 6.11
CA THR A 422 11.04 -0.54 5.10
C THR A 422 12.38 -0.11 5.65
N SER A 423 13.34 0.18 4.77
CA SER A 423 14.61 0.80 5.11
C SER A 423 14.93 1.89 4.10
N GLY A 424 15.66 2.91 4.54
CA GLY A 424 16.12 3.97 3.66
C GLY A 424 17.16 4.85 4.34
N SER A 425 17.45 5.97 3.69
CA SER A 425 18.27 7.03 4.23
C SER A 425 17.66 8.39 3.90
N GLU A 426 17.83 9.37 4.79
CA GLU A 426 17.57 10.77 4.49
C GLU A 426 18.86 11.56 4.72
N GLY A 427 19.46 12.05 3.63
CA GLY A 427 20.87 12.46 3.65
C GLY A 427 21.75 11.28 4.03
N ASP A 428 22.63 11.47 5.02
CA ASP A 428 23.50 10.41 5.52
C ASP A 428 22.81 9.54 6.60
N GLN A 429 21.61 9.92 7.06
CA GLN A 429 20.93 9.27 8.17
C GLN A 429 20.21 8.00 7.71
N TRP A 430 20.82 6.83 7.94
CA TRP A 430 20.21 5.53 7.68
C TRP A 430 19.16 5.17 8.73
N PHE A 431 18.05 4.57 8.26
CA PHE A 431 16.98 4.07 9.12
C PHE A 431 16.33 2.80 8.57
N TYR A 432 15.65 2.06 9.44
CA TYR A 432 14.62 1.12 9.02
C TYR A 432 13.43 1.15 9.98
N ALA A 433 12.24 1.04 9.41
CA ALA A 433 10.99 0.92 10.14
C ALA A 433 10.64 -0.55 10.29
N MET A 434 10.28 -0.94 11.51
CA MET A 434 9.83 -2.29 11.84
C MET A 434 8.56 -2.24 12.67
N GLU A 435 7.98 -3.41 12.85
CA GLU A 435 6.87 -3.60 13.76
C GLU A 435 7.16 -2.98 15.14
N LEU A 436 6.20 -2.17 15.60
CA LEU A 436 6.18 -1.68 16.97
C LEU A 436 5.53 -2.74 17.86
N VAL A 437 6.33 -3.36 18.72
CA VAL A 437 5.82 -4.31 19.72
C VAL A 437 5.42 -3.54 20.96
N GLU A 438 4.12 -3.54 21.24
CA GLU A 438 3.54 -3.03 22.49
C GLU A 438 3.82 -4.05 23.61
N GLY A 439 5.05 -4.04 24.12
CA GLY A 439 5.52 -5.04 25.07
C GLY A 439 6.69 -4.55 25.94
N ALA A 440 7.14 -5.43 26.83
CA ALA A 440 8.29 -5.19 27.69
C ALA A 440 9.42 -6.20 27.40
N PRO A 441 10.68 -5.82 27.64
CA PRO A 441 11.78 -6.78 27.59
C PRO A 441 11.56 -7.88 28.63
N LEU A 442 11.86 -9.12 28.25
CA LEU A 442 11.70 -10.29 29.11
C LEU A 442 12.42 -10.13 30.46
N SER A 443 13.58 -9.46 30.46
CA SER A 443 14.33 -9.16 31.69
C SER A 443 13.50 -8.37 32.71
N ALA A 444 12.74 -7.37 32.27
CA ALA A 444 11.90 -6.58 33.17
C ALA A 444 10.72 -7.40 33.73
N VAL A 445 10.16 -8.32 32.91
CA VAL A 445 9.15 -9.28 33.38
C VAL A 445 9.76 -10.22 34.42
N CYS A 446 10.96 -10.75 34.17
CA CYS A 446 11.69 -11.61 35.11
C CYS A 446 12.01 -10.89 36.43
N GLU A 447 12.48 -9.64 36.37
CA GLU A 447 12.75 -8.81 37.55
C GLU A 447 11.47 -8.59 38.37
N LYS A 448 10.35 -8.28 37.70
CA LYS A 448 9.04 -8.15 38.37
C LYS A 448 8.63 -9.44 39.06
N LEU A 449 8.75 -10.58 38.38
CA LEU A 449 8.42 -11.89 38.95
C LEU A 449 9.31 -12.25 40.15
N GLN A 450 10.62 -11.99 40.06
CA GLN A 450 11.56 -12.20 41.16
C GLN A 450 11.23 -11.34 42.38
N SER A 451 10.77 -10.10 42.16
CA SER A 451 10.36 -9.19 43.25
C SER A 451 9.08 -9.65 43.95
N GLN A 452 8.19 -10.36 43.24
CA GLN A 452 6.90 -10.83 43.76
C GLN A 452 6.98 -12.24 44.36
N SER A 453 7.96 -13.04 43.96
CA SER A 453 8.17 -14.41 44.47
C SER A 453 9.64 -14.82 44.32
N PRO A 454 10.46 -14.71 45.39
CA PRO A 454 11.88 -15.06 45.35
C PRO A 454 12.17 -16.58 45.27
N SER A 455 11.12 -17.43 45.23
CA SER A 455 11.24 -18.88 45.06
C SER A 455 11.30 -19.27 43.58
N VAL A 456 12.31 -20.06 43.21
CA VAL A 456 12.54 -20.63 41.86
C VAL A 456 11.55 -21.78 41.58
N THR A 457 10.25 -21.51 41.66
CA THR A 457 9.18 -22.46 41.34
C THR A 457 8.46 -22.07 40.06
N ALA A 458 7.76 -23.03 39.44
CA ALA A 458 6.97 -22.84 38.24
C ALA A 458 6.03 -21.63 38.38
N VAL A 459 6.23 -20.62 37.54
CA VAL A 459 5.35 -19.45 37.43
C VAL A 459 4.10 -19.90 36.69
N ASP A 460 2.93 -19.76 37.30
CA ASP A 460 1.67 -20.05 36.59
C ASP A 460 1.38 -18.99 35.52
N LEU A 461 0.55 -19.34 34.54
CA LEU A 461 0.25 -18.48 33.39
C LEU A 461 -0.39 -17.16 33.83
N LYS A 462 -1.15 -17.15 34.92
CA LYS A 462 -1.84 -15.96 35.42
C LYS A 462 -0.85 -14.95 35.98
N THR A 463 0.05 -15.39 36.85
CA THR A 463 1.12 -14.59 37.44
C THR A 463 2.04 -14.03 36.34
N TRP A 464 2.35 -14.85 35.34
CA TRP A 464 3.08 -14.40 34.15
C TRP A 464 2.35 -13.27 33.40
N GLN A 465 1.06 -13.44 33.10
CA GLN A 465 0.25 -12.45 32.38
C GLN A 465 0.11 -11.15 33.18
N GLU A 466 -0.07 -11.23 34.49
CA GLU A 466 -0.16 -10.06 35.37
C GLU A 466 1.16 -9.28 35.42
N ALA A 467 2.29 -9.98 35.60
CA ALA A 467 3.60 -9.36 35.57
C ALA A 467 3.90 -8.72 34.21
N LEU A 468 3.65 -9.43 33.11
CA LEU A 468 3.81 -8.92 31.76
C LEU A 468 2.96 -7.67 31.53
N SER A 469 1.66 -7.71 31.85
CA SER A 469 0.75 -6.59 31.65
C SER A 469 1.19 -5.36 32.44
N THR A 470 1.58 -5.56 33.71
CA THR A 470 2.08 -4.48 34.58
C THR A 470 3.33 -3.83 33.99
N VAL A 471 4.32 -4.62 33.60
CA VAL A 471 5.58 -4.09 33.08
C VAL A 471 5.36 -3.41 31.71
N CYS A 472 4.45 -3.93 30.88
CA CYS A 472 4.08 -3.27 29.63
C CYS A 472 3.43 -1.90 29.86
N GLU A 473 2.57 -1.78 30.87
CA GLU A 473 1.97 -0.49 31.26
C GLU A 473 3.01 0.49 31.82
N GLU A 474 3.88 0.02 32.70
CA GLU A 474 5.00 0.80 33.26
C GLU A 474 5.92 1.30 32.13
N ALA A 475 6.28 0.44 31.18
CA ALA A 475 7.10 0.79 30.01
C ALA A 475 6.42 1.87 29.16
N ARG A 476 5.10 1.74 28.91
CA ARG A 476 4.33 2.73 28.14
C ARG A 476 4.25 4.07 28.86
N GLN A 477 4.12 4.09 30.19
CA GLN A 477 4.08 5.32 30.98
C GLN A 477 5.46 6.00 31.08
N ALA A 478 6.54 5.22 31.00
CA ALA A 478 7.91 5.72 31.05
C ALA A 478 8.40 6.31 29.71
N GLU A 479 7.70 6.06 28.60
CA GLU A 479 8.02 6.65 27.30
C GLU A 479 7.94 8.19 27.35
N LYS A 480 9.05 8.86 27.05
CA LYS A 480 9.11 10.32 27.01
C LYS A 480 8.80 10.82 25.59
N PRO A 481 7.74 11.63 25.39
CA PRO A 481 7.47 12.28 24.12
C PRO A 481 8.64 13.18 23.69
N LEU A 482 8.89 13.23 22.37
CA LEU A 482 9.86 14.15 21.77
C LEU A 482 9.24 15.54 21.48
N SER A 483 7.93 15.70 21.66
CA SER A 483 7.16 16.93 21.48
C SER A 483 5.97 16.94 22.44
N ASP A 484 5.52 18.15 22.81
CA ASP A 484 4.31 18.38 23.61
C ASP A 484 3.01 18.18 22.81
N VAL A 485 3.09 17.99 21.49
CA VAL A 485 1.94 17.65 20.64
C VAL A 485 1.43 16.25 21.04
N PRO A 486 0.14 16.08 21.40
CA PRO A 486 -0.39 14.78 21.80
C PRO A 486 -0.20 13.75 20.69
N ALA A 487 0.53 12.68 20.97
CA ALA A 487 0.62 11.55 20.06
C ALA A 487 -0.79 10.95 19.83
N PRO A 488 -1.14 10.51 18.60
CA PRO A 488 -2.37 9.76 18.39
C PRO A 488 -2.37 8.54 19.33
N PRO A 489 -3.49 8.24 20.01
CA PRO A 489 -3.52 7.23 21.05
C PRO A 489 -3.10 5.86 20.50
N PRO A 490 -2.37 5.04 21.29
CA PRO A 490 -1.99 3.71 20.85
C PRO A 490 -3.26 2.89 20.53
N PRO A 491 -3.24 2.05 19.47
CA PRO A 491 -4.37 1.19 19.17
C PRO A 491 -4.59 0.24 20.35
N ARG A 492 -5.76 0.31 20.99
CA ARG A 492 -6.13 -0.63 22.06
C ARG A 492 -6.15 -2.05 21.47
N GLY A 493 -5.17 -2.87 21.85
CA GLY A 493 -5.21 -4.31 21.61
C GLY A 493 -6.40 -4.91 22.36
N LYS A 494 -7.02 -5.96 21.79
CA LYS A 494 -8.00 -6.74 22.53
C LYS A 494 -7.31 -7.31 23.77
N GLU A 495 -7.91 -7.13 24.95
CA GLU A 495 -7.64 -8.04 26.06
C GLU A 495 -7.83 -9.48 25.53
N PRO A 496 -6.91 -10.40 25.82
CA PRO A 496 -7.05 -11.77 25.34
C PRO A 496 -8.34 -12.34 25.90
N ALA A 497 -9.30 -12.60 25.02
CA ALA A 497 -10.44 -13.46 25.34
C ALA A 497 -9.83 -14.80 25.78
N GLY A 498 -10.10 -15.22 27.00
CA GLY A 498 -9.55 -16.43 27.59
C GLY A 498 -9.89 -17.65 26.74
N GLU A 499 -8.96 -18.06 25.89
CA GLU A 499 -9.01 -19.33 25.19
C GLU A 499 -7.94 -20.22 25.82
N ALA A 500 -8.39 -21.04 26.78
CA ALA A 500 -7.57 -22.06 27.40
C ALA A 500 -7.15 -23.08 26.34
N THR A 501 -5.97 -22.90 25.77
CA THR A 501 -5.35 -23.90 24.91
C THR A 501 -4.93 -25.06 25.80
N ARG A 502 -5.74 -26.13 25.82
CA ARG A 502 -5.30 -27.43 26.33
C ARG A 502 -4.24 -27.96 25.37
N LEU A 503 -3.00 -28.02 25.84
CA LEU A 503 -1.96 -28.85 25.21
C LEU A 503 -2.41 -30.32 25.27
N PRO A 504 -2.31 -31.10 24.18
CA PRO A 504 -2.47 -32.55 24.25
C PRO A 504 -1.30 -33.16 25.02
N ALA A 505 -1.62 -34.19 25.81
CA ALA A 505 -0.71 -34.91 26.70
C ALA A 505 0.42 -35.65 25.96
#